data_AF-A0A482ZKQ7-F1
#
_entry.id   AF-A0A482ZKQ7-F1
#
_cell.length_a   1.000
_cell.length_b   1.000
_cell.length_c   1.000
_cell.angle_alpha   90.00
_cell.angle_beta   90.00
_cell.angle_gamma   90.00
#
_symmetry.space_group_name_H-M   'P 1'
#
loop_
_entity.id
_entity.type
_entity.pdbx_description
1 polymer ?
#
loop_
_entity_poly.entity_id
_entity_poly.type
_entity_poly.pdbx_seq_one_letter_code
_entity_poly.pdbx_strand_id
1 'polypeptide(L)'
;MGKLAIKERKIYFEYDQQFLQSGIEISPYKLPLKKGVFICDDTIFEGVFGVFSDSLPDGWGRLLLDRYFLKQGIKYQDINPLDRLGYIGKYGVGALSYKPSVSDLLFNKAEIVLDDLAKNSQKILREDEQDNIESFLALGGSSAGTRPKIMVQINKHNDIISGAQIYQAGFRHYMVKFAAENDSKNIGKIEYIYSLMAKNAKLDMPDTKLLKGKYGHYFAIQRFDRIKDKRVHMHSVAGLVHSDFRMPSLDYDDLLSLTFHLTKELNELLKMYRLACFNLFAYNRDDHAKNFSFLLDNNHKWRLSPAYDLTFSYGPGGEHSTTYLGETFV
;
A
#
# COMPACT_ATOMS: atom_id res chain seq x y z
N MET A 1 10.47 18.59 1.28
CA MET A 1 9.88 18.05 0.04
C MET A 1 8.99 19.11 -0.59
N GLY A 2 7.85 19.44 0.00
CA GLY A 2 6.97 20.50 -0.52
C GLY A 2 5.77 20.72 0.39
N LYS A 3 4.80 21.51 -0.07
CA LYS A 3 3.59 21.85 0.67
C LYS A 3 2.35 21.50 -0.14
N LEU A 4 1.40 20.82 0.50
CA LEU A 4 0.04 20.65 0.01
C LEU A 4 -0.86 21.71 0.65
N ALA A 5 -1.76 22.28 -0.12
CA ALA A 5 -2.75 23.23 0.36
C ALA A 5 -4.10 22.99 -0.33
N ILE A 6 -5.20 23.20 0.40
CA ILE A 6 -6.54 23.17 -0.17
C ILE A 6 -7.13 24.59 -0.17
N LYS A 7 -7.71 25.00 -1.31
CA LYS A 7 -8.46 26.25 -1.44
C LYS A 7 -9.59 26.06 -2.45
N GLU A 8 -10.81 26.45 -2.09
CA GLU A 8 -11.99 26.33 -2.97
C GLU A 8 -12.17 24.91 -3.54
N ARG A 9 -11.97 23.89 -2.68
CA ARG A 9 -12.02 22.45 -3.03
C ARG A 9 -10.99 21.99 -4.08
N LYS A 10 -10.03 22.82 -4.45
CA LYS A 10 -8.87 22.43 -5.26
C LYS A 10 -7.66 22.20 -4.37
N ILE A 11 -6.87 21.18 -4.71
CA ILE A 11 -5.64 20.86 -4.01
C ILE A 11 -4.46 21.34 -4.85
N TYR A 12 -3.57 22.06 -4.18
CA TYR A 12 -2.38 22.66 -4.74
C TYR A 12 -1.17 22.00 -4.12
N PHE A 13 -0.13 21.80 -4.92
CA PHE A 13 1.17 21.37 -4.45
C PHE A 13 2.26 22.32 -4.92
N GLU A 14 3.22 22.62 -4.06
CA GLU A 14 4.43 23.35 -4.43
C GLU A 14 5.66 22.68 -3.81
N TYR A 15 6.70 22.47 -4.61
CA TYR A 15 7.97 21.96 -4.12
C TYR A 15 8.69 23.00 -3.25
N ASP A 16 9.35 22.52 -2.21
CA ASP A 16 10.26 23.32 -1.42
C ASP A 16 11.52 23.68 -2.23
N GLN A 17 12.01 24.91 -2.08
CA GLN A 17 13.16 25.39 -2.86
C GLN A 17 14.43 24.56 -2.65
N GLN A 18 14.67 24.04 -1.44
CA GLN A 18 15.82 23.18 -1.16
C GLN A 18 15.62 21.80 -1.78
N PHE A 19 14.39 21.28 -1.79
CA PHE A 19 14.10 19.99 -2.40
C PHE A 19 14.30 19.99 -3.92
N LEU A 20 14.00 21.11 -4.60
CA LEU A 20 14.27 21.26 -6.03
C LEU A 20 15.76 21.09 -6.38
N GLN A 21 16.66 21.42 -5.46
CA GLN A 21 18.11 21.26 -5.66
C GLN A 21 18.58 19.81 -5.53
N SER A 22 17.74 18.91 -5.00
CA SER A 22 18.09 17.50 -4.80
C SER A 22 18.16 16.68 -6.09
N GLY A 23 17.46 17.12 -7.15
CA GLY A 23 17.29 16.32 -8.37
C GLY A 23 16.43 15.07 -8.21
N ILE A 24 15.75 14.89 -7.07
CA ILE A 24 14.89 13.73 -6.79
C ILE A 24 13.51 13.93 -7.41
N GLU A 25 13.22 13.20 -8.48
CA GLU A 25 11.88 13.17 -9.10
C GLU A 25 10.99 12.13 -8.44
N ILE A 26 10.07 12.56 -7.56
CA ILE A 26 9.17 11.64 -6.83
C ILE A 26 8.05 11.06 -7.71
N SER A 27 7.70 11.73 -8.81
CA SER A 27 6.70 11.30 -9.78
C SER A 27 6.99 11.96 -11.14
N PRO A 28 7.91 11.38 -11.93
CA PRO A 28 8.50 12.07 -13.09
C PRO A 28 7.50 12.43 -14.20
N TYR A 29 6.37 11.71 -14.30
CA TYR A 29 5.40 11.91 -15.39
C TYR A 29 4.31 12.92 -15.06
N LYS A 30 3.83 12.95 -13.82
CA LYS A 30 2.65 13.74 -13.41
C LYS A 30 2.99 14.91 -12.50
N LEU A 31 4.12 14.83 -11.81
CA LEU A 31 4.61 15.90 -10.92
C LEU A 31 6.12 16.10 -11.11
N PRO A 32 6.55 16.69 -12.24
CA PRO A 32 7.97 16.90 -12.54
C PRO A 32 8.62 17.87 -11.54
N LEU A 33 9.90 17.68 -11.24
CA LEU A 33 10.64 18.49 -10.27
C LEU A 33 10.96 19.90 -10.82
N LYS A 34 9.97 20.79 -10.81
CA LYS A 34 10.11 22.19 -11.25
C LYS A 34 9.47 23.18 -10.28
N LYS A 35 9.90 24.43 -10.34
CA LYS A 35 9.31 25.54 -9.58
C LYS A 35 7.87 25.81 -10.01
N GLY A 36 7.07 26.30 -9.07
CA GLY A 36 5.70 26.74 -9.30
C GLY A 36 4.66 25.89 -8.58
N VAL A 37 3.42 26.35 -8.68
CA VAL A 37 2.27 25.69 -8.09
C VAL A 37 1.67 24.71 -9.09
N PHE A 38 1.45 23.49 -8.63
CA PHE A 38 0.84 22.41 -9.38
C PHE A 38 -0.58 22.19 -8.92
N ILE A 39 -1.45 21.88 -9.88
CA ILE A 39 -2.84 21.49 -9.67
C ILE A 39 -3.02 20.20 -10.45
N CYS A 40 -3.68 19.20 -9.85
CA CYS A 40 -4.06 18.00 -10.56
C CYS A 40 -5.25 18.32 -11.47
N ASP A 41 -5.14 18.02 -12.76
CA ASP A 41 -6.17 18.35 -13.76
C ASP A 41 -7.30 17.32 -13.81
N ASP A 42 -7.13 16.17 -13.14
CA ASP A 42 -8.13 15.11 -13.03
C ASP A 42 -8.60 14.90 -11.58
N THR A 43 -9.69 14.13 -11.43
CA THR A 43 -10.32 13.82 -10.14
C THR A 43 -10.19 12.35 -9.74
N ILE A 44 -9.36 11.57 -10.44
CA ILE A 44 -9.22 10.11 -10.23
C ILE A 44 -8.87 9.81 -8.77
N PHE A 45 -8.02 10.65 -8.18
CA PHE A 45 -7.56 10.54 -6.80
C PHE A 45 -8.03 11.70 -5.92
N GLU A 46 -9.31 12.07 -6.00
CA GLU A 46 -9.90 13.13 -5.16
C GLU A 46 -9.16 14.50 -5.33
N GLY A 47 -8.56 14.72 -6.51
CA GLY A 47 -7.82 15.94 -6.86
C GLY A 47 -6.38 16.02 -6.33
N VAL A 48 -5.83 14.96 -5.72
CA VAL A 48 -4.39 14.88 -5.41
C VAL A 48 -3.62 14.19 -6.55
N PHE A 49 -2.35 14.52 -6.70
CA PHE A 49 -1.45 13.74 -7.55
C PHE A 49 -1.32 12.30 -7.05
N GLY A 50 -1.17 11.35 -7.97
CA GLY A 50 -1.10 9.92 -7.66
C GLY A 50 -0.01 9.56 -6.64
N VAL A 51 1.12 10.29 -6.64
CA VAL A 51 2.21 10.11 -5.66
C VAL A 51 1.78 10.35 -4.21
N PHE A 52 0.79 11.22 -3.99
CA PHE A 52 0.18 11.43 -2.67
C PHE A 52 -0.97 10.46 -2.43
N SER A 53 -1.72 10.13 -3.48
CA SER A 53 -2.79 9.12 -3.43
C SER A 53 -2.31 7.75 -2.99
N ASP A 54 -1.07 7.36 -3.33
CA ASP A 54 -0.48 6.10 -2.86
C ASP A 54 -0.35 6.01 -1.33
N SER A 55 -0.37 7.15 -0.64
CA SER A 55 -0.44 7.19 0.83
C SER A 55 -1.87 7.25 1.37
N LEU A 56 -2.87 7.55 0.54
CA LEU A 56 -4.25 7.59 0.97
C LEU A 56 -4.73 6.18 1.35
N PRO A 57 -5.53 6.08 2.41
CA PRO A 57 -6.21 4.85 2.77
C PRO A 57 -7.19 4.42 1.68
N ASP A 58 -7.41 3.12 1.56
CA ASP A 58 -8.40 2.53 0.65
C ASP A 58 -9.15 1.41 1.39
N GLY A 59 -10.33 1.03 0.92
CA GLY A 59 -11.17 -0.03 1.49
C GLY A 59 -11.19 -0.03 3.03
N TRP A 60 -10.46 -0.97 3.63
CA TRP A 60 -10.30 -1.12 5.08
C TRP A 60 -9.74 0.13 5.77
N GLY A 61 -8.66 0.70 5.24
CA GLY A 61 -8.04 1.86 5.87
C GLY A 61 -8.95 3.08 5.85
N ARG A 62 -9.74 3.21 4.77
CA ARG A 62 -10.67 4.34 4.60
C ARG A 62 -11.84 4.20 5.57
N LEU A 63 -12.37 2.99 5.71
CA LEU A 63 -13.37 2.63 6.72
C LEU A 63 -12.92 3.02 8.13
N LEU A 64 -11.71 2.62 8.54
CA LEU A 64 -11.20 2.91 9.88
C LEU A 64 -11.10 4.42 10.13
N LEU A 65 -10.59 5.18 9.15
CA LEU A 65 -10.41 6.62 9.30
C LEU A 65 -11.71 7.39 9.28
N ASP A 66 -12.63 7.04 8.38
CA ASP A 66 -13.93 7.69 8.30
C ASP A 66 -14.72 7.45 9.61
N ARG A 67 -14.72 6.22 10.16
CA ARG A 67 -15.32 5.95 11.48
C ARG A 67 -14.64 6.70 12.62
N TYR A 68 -13.31 6.80 12.60
CA TYR A 68 -12.57 7.56 13.60
C TYR A 68 -12.95 9.03 13.58
N PHE A 69 -12.97 9.66 12.41
CA PHE A 69 -13.35 11.07 12.26
C PHE A 69 -14.79 11.32 12.71
N LEU A 70 -15.73 10.44 12.35
CA LEU A 70 -17.11 10.52 12.82
C LEU A 70 -17.20 10.41 14.35
N LYS A 71 -16.41 9.54 14.99
CA LYS A 71 -16.32 9.43 16.47
C LYS A 71 -15.75 10.69 17.12
N GLN A 72 -14.88 11.42 16.43
CA GLN A 72 -14.39 12.75 16.85
C GLN A 72 -15.39 13.89 16.56
N GLY A 73 -16.57 13.58 16.02
CA GLY A 73 -17.60 14.59 15.70
C GLY A 73 -17.38 15.34 14.39
N ILE A 74 -16.41 14.92 13.56
CA ILE A 74 -16.18 15.49 12.22
C ILE A 74 -17.22 14.90 11.27
N LYS A 75 -17.94 15.77 10.55
CA LYS A 75 -18.94 15.31 9.58
C LYS A 75 -18.27 14.76 8.34
N TYR A 76 -18.85 13.72 7.74
CA TYR A 76 -18.29 13.05 6.56
C TYR A 76 -17.96 14.03 5.41
N GLN A 77 -18.84 15.01 5.16
CA GLN A 77 -18.69 16.03 4.11
C GLN A 77 -17.50 16.99 4.33
N ASP A 78 -17.00 17.08 5.57
CA ASP A 78 -15.91 17.98 5.94
C ASP A 78 -14.54 17.27 5.84
N ILE A 79 -14.53 15.93 5.73
CA ILE A 79 -13.32 15.12 5.60
C ILE A 79 -12.78 15.21 4.17
N ASN A 80 -11.58 15.75 4.02
CA ASN A 80 -10.90 15.88 2.73
C ASN A 80 -9.62 14.99 2.66
N PRO A 81 -9.03 14.81 1.46
CA PRO A 81 -7.82 13.99 1.31
C PRO A 81 -6.63 14.45 2.16
N LEU A 82 -6.46 15.76 2.40
CA LEU A 82 -5.36 16.28 3.22
C LEU A 82 -5.54 15.90 4.69
N ASP A 83 -6.77 15.82 5.20
CA ASP A 83 -7.04 15.33 6.57
C ASP A 83 -6.61 13.86 6.70
N ARG A 84 -6.93 13.04 5.70
CA ARG A 84 -6.52 11.63 5.65
C ARG A 84 -4.99 11.50 5.58
N LEU A 85 -4.33 12.28 4.73
CA LEU A 85 -2.87 12.31 4.64
C LEU A 85 -2.24 12.76 5.97
N GLY A 86 -2.77 13.81 6.59
CA GLY A 86 -2.36 14.30 7.90
C GLY A 86 -2.50 13.23 8.99
N TYR A 87 -3.53 12.39 8.91
CA TYR A 87 -3.66 11.25 9.82
C TYR A 87 -2.63 10.14 9.56
N ILE A 88 -2.41 9.77 8.29
CA ILE A 88 -1.40 8.77 7.91
C ILE A 88 -0.01 9.19 8.42
N GLY A 89 0.29 10.49 8.37
CA GLY A 89 1.44 11.09 9.01
C GLY A 89 2.75 10.43 8.55
N LYS A 90 3.45 9.75 9.46
CA LYS A 90 4.72 9.04 9.18
C LYS A 90 4.59 7.53 8.94
N TYR A 91 3.39 6.97 9.07
CA TYR A 91 3.18 5.51 9.08
C TYR A 91 2.82 4.92 7.71
N GLY A 92 2.58 5.79 6.71
CA GLY A 92 2.25 5.40 5.34
C GLY A 92 3.29 4.53 4.64
N VAL A 93 2.87 3.95 3.51
CA VAL A 93 3.75 3.22 2.59
C VAL A 93 4.73 4.18 1.91
N GLY A 94 5.88 3.68 1.48
CA GLY A 94 6.91 4.48 0.84
C GLY A 94 7.63 5.42 1.81
N ALA A 95 8.21 6.51 1.27
CA ALA A 95 9.02 7.47 2.02
C ALA A 95 8.29 8.75 2.43
N LEU A 96 7.11 9.03 1.87
CA LEU A 96 6.41 10.29 2.14
C LEU A 96 5.85 10.33 3.56
N SER A 97 6.04 11.47 4.21
CA SER A 97 5.43 11.77 5.51
C SER A 97 4.72 13.10 5.46
N TYR A 98 3.57 13.17 6.10
CA TYR A 98 2.70 14.34 6.06
C TYR A 98 2.67 15.03 7.43
N LYS A 99 2.67 16.36 7.42
CA LYS A 99 2.58 17.20 8.61
C LYS A 99 1.61 18.36 8.35
N PRO A 100 0.83 18.82 9.36
CA PRO A 100 0.79 18.32 10.74
C PRO A 100 0.20 16.90 10.86
N SER A 101 0.67 16.12 11.83
CA SER A 101 0.10 14.81 12.14
C SER A 101 -1.13 15.01 13.03
N VAL A 102 -2.30 14.53 12.61
CA VAL A 102 -3.58 14.77 13.32
C VAL A 102 -3.67 13.96 14.63
N SER A 103 -2.81 12.97 14.83
CA SER A 103 -2.87 12.09 15.99
C SER A 103 -1.49 11.80 16.57
N ASP A 104 -1.38 12.03 17.89
CA ASP A 104 -0.50 11.31 18.80
C ASP A 104 -1.35 10.22 19.45
N LEU A 105 -1.95 9.30 18.69
CA LEU A 105 -2.56 8.10 19.28
C LEU A 105 -1.47 7.43 20.12
N LEU A 106 -1.59 7.60 21.44
CA LEU A 106 -0.61 7.12 22.38
C LEU A 106 -0.56 5.61 22.26
N PHE A 107 0.60 5.11 21.87
CA PHE A 107 0.87 3.69 21.87
C PHE A 107 0.74 3.17 23.29
N ASN A 108 -0.32 2.42 23.56
CA ASN A 108 -0.28 1.50 24.67
C ASN A 108 0.65 0.34 24.25
N LYS A 109 1.64 0.02 25.10
CA LYS A 109 2.47 -1.21 25.00
C LYS A 109 1.62 -2.48 25.26
N ALA A 110 0.38 -2.50 24.81
CA ALA A 110 -0.47 -3.66 24.90
C ALA A 110 0.13 -4.79 24.05
N GLU A 111 0.01 -6.00 24.55
CA GLU A 111 0.41 -7.21 23.84
C GLU A 111 -0.37 -7.33 22.53
N ILE A 112 0.31 -7.66 21.44
CA ILE A 112 -0.30 -7.84 20.12
C ILE A 112 -0.77 -9.29 20.01
N VAL A 113 -2.05 -9.53 20.26
CA VAL A 113 -2.69 -10.85 20.10
C VAL A 113 -3.40 -10.93 18.76
N LEU A 114 -2.85 -11.71 17.82
CA LEU A 114 -3.36 -11.78 16.44
C LEU A 114 -4.78 -12.34 16.34
N ASP A 115 -5.15 -13.30 17.19
CA ASP A 115 -6.51 -13.85 17.21
C ASP A 115 -7.55 -12.80 17.62
N ASP A 116 -7.22 -11.94 18.59
CA ASP A 116 -8.09 -10.87 19.05
C ASP A 116 -8.23 -9.78 17.98
N LEU A 117 -7.14 -9.41 17.32
CA LEU A 117 -7.19 -8.49 16.18
C LEU A 117 -8.03 -9.06 15.05
N ALA A 118 -7.84 -10.33 14.67
CA ALA A 118 -8.65 -10.97 13.64
C ALA A 118 -10.15 -10.97 13.98
N LYS A 119 -10.49 -11.26 15.24
CA LYS A 119 -11.87 -11.22 15.74
C LYS A 119 -12.43 -9.79 15.69
N ASN A 120 -11.66 -8.80 16.13
CA ASN A 120 -12.06 -7.40 16.13
C ASN A 120 -12.21 -6.85 14.71
N SER A 121 -11.35 -7.22 13.76
CA SER A 121 -11.52 -6.79 12.36
C SER A 121 -12.82 -7.32 11.76
N GLN A 122 -13.23 -8.55 12.11
CA GLN A 122 -14.48 -9.13 11.63
C GLN A 122 -15.71 -8.40 12.20
N LYS A 123 -15.66 -7.96 13.46
CA LYS A 123 -16.71 -7.11 14.05
C LYS A 123 -16.80 -5.75 13.35
N ILE A 124 -15.65 -5.11 13.13
CA ILE A 124 -15.59 -3.81 12.43
C ILE A 124 -16.19 -3.94 11.03
N LEU A 125 -15.82 -4.97 10.27
CA LEU A 125 -16.36 -5.21 8.92
C LEU A 125 -17.89 -5.41 8.90
N ARG A 126 -18.46 -6.01 9.96
CA ARG A 126 -19.90 -6.28 10.09
C ARG A 126 -20.72 -5.13 10.69
N GLU A 127 -20.08 -4.02 11.04
CA GLU A 127 -20.74 -2.88 11.72
C GLU A 127 -21.32 -3.23 13.11
N ASP A 128 -20.75 -4.22 13.80
CA ASP A 128 -21.18 -4.65 15.14
C ASP A 128 -20.54 -3.83 16.28
N GLU A 129 -21.34 -3.09 17.05
CA GLU A 129 -21.02 -2.41 18.34
C GLU A 129 -19.90 -1.34 18.34
N GLN A 130 -19.63 -0.73 19.51
CA GLN A 130 -18.59 0.30 19.75
C GLN A 130 -17.20 -0.22 19.39
N ASP A 131 -16.82 0.00 18.14
CA ASP A 131 -15.57 -0.46 17.55
C ASP A 131 -14.33 0.06 18.29
N ASN A 132 -13.40 -0.84 18.61
CA ASN A 132 -12.03 -0.51 19.00
C ASN A 132 -11.16 -0.33 17.74
N ILE A 133 -11.57 0.60 16.86
CA ILE A 133 -10.82 0.98 15.65
C ILE A 133 -9.45 1.57 16.00
N GLU A 134 -9.32 2.16 17.19
CA GLU A 134 -8.09 2.79 17.67
C GLU A 134 -6.93 1.80 17.76
N SER A 135 -7.21 0.54 18.11
CA SER A 135 -6.19 -0.52 18.13
C SER A 135 -5.55 -0.74 16.76
N PHE A 136 -6.34 -0.79 15.68
CA PHE A 136 -5.84 -0.93 14.32
C PHE A 136 -5.15 0.34 13.84
N LEU A 137 -5.73 1.51 14.13
CA LEU A 137 -5.15 2.79 13.74
C LEU A 137 -3.77 3.01 14.40
N ALA A 138 -3.64 2.69 15.69
CA ALA A 138 -2.36 2.71 16.39
C ALA A 138 -1.36 1.73 15.76
N LEU A 139 -1.80 0.55 15.32
CA LEU A 139 -0.92 -0.41 14.64
C LEU A 139 -0.69 -0.10 13.15
N GLY A 140 -1.05 1.10 12.67
CA GLY A 140 -0.84 1.49 11.26
C GLY A 140 -1.72 0.73 10.28
N GLY A 141 -2.88 0.25 10.72
CA GLY A 141 -3.83 -0.53 9.92
C GLY A 141 -4.57 0.27 8.84
N SER A 142 -4.37 1.59 8.77
CA SER A 142 -5.00 2.47 7.77
C SER A 142 -4.30 2.48 6.40
N SER A 143 -3.27 1.66 6.19
CA SER A 143 -2.62 1.54 4.87
C SER A 143 -3.56 1.00 3.79
N ALA A 144 -3.29 1.33 2.52
CA ALA A 144 -4.11 0.97 1.36
C ALA A 144 -4.44 -0.55 1.25
N GLY A 145 -5.56 -0.86 0.58
CA GLY A 145 -6.07 -2.21 0.30
C GLY A 145 -7.34 -2.56 1.07
N THR A 146 -8.05 -3.59 0.62
CA THR A 146 -9.39 -3.96 1.13
C THR A 146 -9.37 -4.87 2.36
N ARG A 147 -8.31 -5.66 2.55
CA ARG A 147 -8.18 -6.58 3.68
C ARG A 147 -7.71 -5.87 4.96
N PRO A 148 -8.23 -6.23 6.14
CA PRO A 148 -7.70 -5.74 7.41
C PRO A 148 -6.22 -6.11 7.58
N LYS A 149 -5.45 -5.19 8.15
CA LYS A 149 -4.00 -5.32 8.27
C LYS A 149 -3.43 -4.50 9.41
N ILE A 150 -2.22 -4.86 9.84
CA ILE A 150 -1.42 -4.12 10.82
C ILE A 150 0.06 -4.08 10.41
N MET A 151 0.77 -3.09 10.92
CA MET A 151 2.22 -2.93 10.78
C MET A 151 2.91 -3.33 12.07
N VAL A 152 3.83 -4.28 11.98
CA VAL A 152 4.55 -4.86 13.13
C VAL A 152 6.04 -4.96 12.84
N GLN A 153 6.84 -5.23 13.87
CA GLN A 153 8.17 -5.79 13.68
C GLN A 153 8.18 -7.24 14.19
N ILE A 154 8.81 -8.14 13.42
CA ILE A 154 8.89 -9.57 13.74
C ILE A 154 10.36 -10.02 13.72
N ASN A 155 10.76 -10.80 14.72
CA ASN A 155 12.10 -11.39 14.76
C ASN A 155 12.13 -12.83 14.18
N LYS A 156 13.28 -13.51 14.28
CA LYS A 156 13.45 -14.89 13.79
C LYS A 156 12.62 -15.94 14.55
N HIS A 157 12.24 -15.65 15.80
CA HIS A 157 11.42 -16.50 16.66
C HIS A 157 9.92 -16.24 16.51
N ASN A 158 9.55 -15.30 15.62
CA ASN A 158 8.18 -14.81 15.41
C ASN A 158 7.59 -14.03 16.59
N ASP A 159 8.43 -13.47 17.47
CA ASP A 159 7.98 -12.49 18.45
C ASP A 159 7.53 -11.22 17.71
N ILE A 160 6.39 -10.67 18.12
CA ILE A 160 5.73 -9.54 17.46
C ILE A 160 5.76 -8.32 18.38
N ILE A 161 6.25 -7.21 17.85
CA ILE A 161 6.18 -5.89 18.50
C ILE A 161 5.55 -4.89 17.55
N SER A 162 5.07 -3.76 18.06
CA SER A 162 4.45 -2.72 17.23
C SER A 162 5.42 -2.21 16.15
N GLY A 163 4.91 -2.02 14.93
CA GLY A 163 5.70 -1.48 13.81
C GLY A 163 5.89 0.03 13.88
N ALA A 164 5.16 0.70 14.75
CA ALA A 164 5.15 2.16 14.87
C ALA A 164 6.20 2.72 15.83
N GLN A 165 6.81 1.86 16.64
CA GLN A 165 7.97 2.21 17.48
C GLN A 165 9.28 2.17 16.69
N ILE A 166 10.35 2.71 17.27
CA ILE A 166 11.70 2.70 16.68
C ILE A 166 12.15 1.25 16.41
N TYR A 167 12.80 1.05 15.27
CA TYR A 167 13.37 -0.23 14.87
C TYR A 167 14.15 -0.91 16.00
N GLN A 168 13.86 -2.18 16.26
CA GLN A 168 14.57 -2.99 17.23
C GLN A 168 15.56 -3.93 16.55
N ALA A 169 16.79 -3.98 17.06
CA ALA A 169 17.82 -4.87 16.55
C ALA A 169 17.35 -6.34 16.61
N GLY A 170 17.57 -7.09 15.53
CA GLY A 170 17.10 -8.48 15.41
C GLY A 170 15.66 -8.63 14.89
N PHE A 171 14.89 -7.55 14.80
CA PHE A 171 13.57 -7.53 14.17
C PHE A 171 13.65 -7.04 12.71
N ARG A 172 12.56 -7.18 11.96
CA ARG A 172 12.30 -6.59 10.64
C ARG A 172 10.86 -6.10 10.59
N HIS A 173 10.57 -5.07 9.79
CA HIS A 173 9.20 -4.58 9.61
C HIS A 173 8.39 -5.54 8.74
N TYR A 174 7.19 -5.87 9.18
CA TYR A 174 6.21 -6.70 8.47
C TYR A 174 4.86 -6.01 8.41
N MET A 175 4.08 -6.39 7.42
CA MET A 175 2.63 -6.22 7.40
C MET A 175 2.00 -7.58 7.66
N VAL A 176 1.08 -7.65 8.63
CA VAL A 176 0.25 -8.84 8.88
C VAL A 176 -1.14 -8.57 8.34
N LYS A 177 -1.69 -9.50 7.57
CA LYS A 177 -3.02 -9.41 6.99
C LYS A 177 -4.00 -10.36 7.66
N PHE A 178 -5.24 -9.91 7.78
CA PHE A 178 -6.36 -10.70 8.27
C PHE A 178 -7.39 -10.88 7.16
N ALA A 179 -8.26 -11.87 7.33
CA ALA A 179 -9.33 -12.14 6.39
C ALA A 179 -10.29 -10.95 6.29
N ALA A 180 -10.72 -10.61 5.06
CA ALA A 180 -11.92 -9.84 4.82
C ALA A 180 -13.18 -10.67 5.16
N GLU A 181 -14.36 -10.08 5.05
CA GLU A 181 -15.62 -10.72 5.42
C GLU A 181 -15.94 -11.97 4.58
N ASN A 182 -15.74 -11.87 3.26
CA ASN A 182 -16.04 -12.95 2.31
C ASN A 182 -14.82 -13.86 2.00
N ASP A 183 -13.71 -13.66 2.70
CA ASP A 183 -12.53 -14.50 2.52
C ASP A 183 -12.73 -15.89 3.12
N SER A 184 -12.08 -16.88 2.52
CA SER A 184 -11.92 -18.20 3.14
C SER A 184 -11.19 -18.10 4.48
N LYS A 185 -11.55 -18.95 5.45
CA LYS A 185 -10.80 -19.12 6.71
C LYS A 185 -9.32 -19.46 6.49
N ASN A 186 -8.96 -19.97 5.31
CA ASN A 186 -7.60 -20.32 4.94
C ASN A 186 -6.88 -19.23 4.12
N ILE A 187 -7.44 -18.03 3.93
CA ILE A 187 -6.83 -16.98 3.08
C ILE A 187 -5.37 -16.68 3.46
N GLY A 188 -5.05 -16.63 4.75
CA GLY A 188 -3.66 -16.44 5.20
C GLY A 188 -2.71 -17.57 4.78
N LYS A 189 -3.20 -18.81 4.71
CA LYS A 189 -2.44 -19.95 4.17
C LYS A 189 -2.32 -19.87 2.65
N ILE A 190 -3.39 -19.45 1.97
CA ILE A 190 -3.42 -19.30 0.51
C ILE A 190 -2.40 -18.25 0.09
N GLU A 191 -2.43 -17.03 0.66
CA GLU A 191 -1.43 -15.99 0.37
C GLU A 191 0.01 -16.47 0.67
N TYR A 192 0.20 -17.22 1.75
CA TYR A 192 1.50 -17.80 2.06
C TYR A 192 1.98 -18.79 0.98
N ILE A 193 1.11 -19.71 0.54
CA ILE A 193 1.41 -20.67 -0.54
C ILE A 193 1.74 -19.94 -1.84
N TYR A 194 0.97 -18.90 -2.20
CA TYR A 194 1.26 -18.06 -3.37
C TYR A 194 2.63 -17.40 -3.28
N SER A 195 3.02 -16.92 -2.09
CA SER A 195 4.37 -16.37 -1.89
C SER A 195 5.48 -17.40 -2.09
N LEU A 196 5.25 -18.66 -1.72
CA LEU A 196 6.21 -19.75 -1.93
C LEU A 196 6.27 -20.16 -3.41
N MET A 197 5.13 -20.23 -4.08
CA MET A 197 5.06 -20.48 -5.52
C MET A 197 5.78 -19.38 -6.31
N ALA A 198 5.59 -18.11 -5.94
CA ALA A 198 6.28 -16.97 -6.55
C ALA A 198 7.80 -17.07 -6.39
N LYS A 199 8.30 -17.40 -5.19
CA LYS A 199 9.73 -17.65 -4.93
C LYS A 199 10.27 -18.79 -5.77
N ASN A 200 9.53 -19.90 -5.88
CA ASN A 200 9.91 -21.05 -6.71
C ASN A 200 9.95 -20.68 -8.20
N ALA A 201 9.03 -19.84 -8.65
CA ALA A 201 8.99 -19.26 -9.99
C ALA A 201 10.05 -18.17 -10.25
N LYS A 202 10.93 -17.88 -9.27
CA LYS A 202 12.02 -16.88 -9.35
C LYS A 202 11.53 -15.43 -9.48
N LEU A 203 10.35 -15.13 -8.91
CA LEU A 203 9.97 -13.75 -8.63
C LEU A 203 10.79 -13.20 -7.47
N ASP A 204 11.11 -11.91 -7.54
CA ASP A 204 11.64 -11.17 -6.38
C ASP A 204 10.48 -11.01 -5.39
N MET A 205 10.56 -11.72 -4.26
CA MET A 205 9.50 -11.80 -3.26
C MET A 205 10.11 -11.54 -1.88
N PRO A 206 9.53 -10.64 -1.06
CA PRO A 206 10.01 -10.39 0.30
C PRO A 206 9.99 -11.63 1.18
N ASP A 207 10.64 -11.56 2.35
CA ASP A 207 10.46 -12.59 3.35
C ASP A 207 8.98 -12.70 3.77
N THR A 208 8.49 -13.93 3.89
CA THR A 208 7.08 -14.20 4.20
C THR A 208 6.99 -15.23 5.30
N LYS A 209 6.01 -15.06 6.19
CA LYS A 209 5.78 -15.92 7.34
C LYS A 209 4.30 -16.29 7.41
N LEU A 210 4.04 -17.53 7.82
CA LEU A 210 2.72 -17.96 8.26
C LEU A 210 2.71 -17.99 9.78
N LEU A 211 2.12 -16.96 10.39
CA LEU A 211 2.06 -16.81 11.84
C LEU A 211 0.89 -17.65 12.36
N LYS A 212 1.16 -18.51 13.35
CA LYS A 212 0.16 -19.39 13.95
C LYS A 212 -0.48 -18.71 15.17
N GLY A 213 -1.79 -18.49 15.11
CA GLY A 213 -2.60 -18.17 16.29
C GLY A 213 -3.19 -19.42 16.93
N LYS A 214 -3.99 -19.22 17.98
CA LYS A 214 -4.78 -20.27 18.61
C LYS A 214 -5.92 -20.75 17.70
N TYR A 215 -6.53 -19.84 16.95
CA TYR A 215 -7.71 -20.14 16.11
C TYR A 215 -7.46 -19.93 14.61
N GLY A 216 -6.35 -19.30 14.23
CA GLY A 216 -6.08 -18.92 12.83
C GLY A 216 -4.62 -19.07 12.40
N HIS A 217 -4.39 -18.82 11.11
CA HIS A 217 -3.07 -18.65 10.53
C HIS A 217 -3.06 -17.34 9.74
N TYR A 218 -2.07 -16.49 9.99
CA TYR A 218 -2.01 -15.13 9.48
C TYR A 218 -0.81 -14.97 8.55
N PHE A 219 -1.05 -14.41 7.37
CA PHE A 219 0.01 -14.11 6.43
C PHE A 219 0.74 -12.84 6.87
N ALA A 220 2.06 -12.91 6.94
CA ALA A 220 2.92 -11.76 7.18
C ALA A 220 3.95 -11.64 6.06
N ILE A 221 4.09 -10.42 5.52
CA ILE A 221 5.05 -10.09 4.47
C ILE A 221 5.99 -8.98 4.94
N GLN A 222 7.28 -9.17 4.73
CA GLN A 222 8.29 -8.19 5.08
C GLN A 222 8.09 -6.93 4.22
N ARG A 223 8.11 -5.76 4.87
CA ARG A 223 8.06 -4.48 4.17
C ARG A 223 9.38 -4.23 3.44
N PHE A 224 9.31 -4.10 2.12
CA PHE A 224 10.46 -3.73 1.28
C PHE A 224 10.68 -2.21 1.21
N ASP A 225 9.71 -1.41 1.65
CA ASP A 225 9.80 0.05 1.73
C ASP A 225 10.42 0.54 3.06
N ARG A 226 11.05 -0.37 3.83
CA ARG A 226 11.69 -0.12 5.12
C ARG A 226 13.06 -0.81 5.20
N ILE A 227 14.09 -0.03 5.51
CA ILE A 227 15.45 -0.51 5.79
C ILE A 227 15.85 0.01 7.17
N LYS A 228 15.63 -0.80 8.21
CA LYS A 228 15.60 -0.32 9.61
C LYS A 228 14.60 0.85 9.70
N ASP A 229 14.98 1.97 10.31
CA ASP A 229 14.17 3.19 10.35
C ASP A 229 14.19 4.01 9.05
N LYS A 230 15.03 3.66 8.06
CA LYS A 230 15.03 4.35 6.77
C LYS A 230 13.83 3.91 5.94
N ARG A 231 13.24 4.87 5.23
CA ARG A 231 12.10 4.64 4.33
C ARG A 231 12.57 4.74 2.88
N VAL A 232 12.03 3.89 2.02
CA VAL A 232 12.33 3.88 0.58
C VAL A 232 11.15 4.49 -0.15
N HIS A 233 11.40 5.41 -1.10
CA HIS A 233 10.31 5.99 -1.89
C HIS A 233 9.72 4.92 -2.79
N MET A 234 8.39 4.87 -2.84
CA MET A 234 7.60 3.88 -3.56
C MET A 234 6.49 4.61 -4.29
N HIS A 235 6.23 4.21 -5.52
CA HIS A 235 5.16 4.79 -6.32
C HIS A 235 4.48 3.69 -7.14
N SER A 236 3.17 3.53 -6.98
CA SER A 236 2.40 2.54 -7.72
C SER A 236 2.26 2.93 -9.19
N VAL A 237 1.97 1.96 -10.06
CA VAL A 237 1.65 2.26 -11.46
C VAL A 237 0.41 3.14 -11.54
N ALA A 238 -0.63 2.83 -10.76
CA ALA A 238 -1.84 3.66 -10.68
C ALA A 238 -1.49 5.14 -10.42
N GLY A 239 -0.63 5.38 -9.42
CA GLY A 239 -0.17 6.71 -9.08
C GLY A 239 0.74 7.35 -10.12
N LEU A 240 1.63 6.58 -10.77
CA LEU A 240 2.59 7.09 -11.76
C LEU A 240 1.92 7.58 -13.04
N VAL A 241 0.95 6.84 -13.53
CA VAL A 241 0.27 7.14 -14.81
C VAL A 241 -1.10 7.78 -14.64
N HIS A 242 -1.59 7.90 -13.40
CA HIS A 242 -2.96 8.29 -13.08
C HIS A 242 -3.99 7.36 -13.73
N SER A 243 -3.82 6.06 -13.53
CA SER A 243 -4.82 5.05 -13.93
C SER A 243 -5.79 4.82 -12.78
N ASP A 244 -7.10 4.84 -13.08
CA ASP A 244 -8.13 4.42 -12.11
C ASP A 244 -8.07 2.90 -11.97
N PHE A 245 -7.47 2.42 -10.89
CA PHE A 245 -7.31 1.00 -10.59
C PHE A 245 -8.64 0.24 -10.40
N ARG A 246 -9.78 0.94 -10.32
CA ARG A 246 -11.12 0.34 -10.26
C ARG A 246 -11.67 0.01 -11.65
N MET A 247 -11.03 0.53 -12.69
CA MET A 247 -11.38 0.28 -14.09
C MET A 247 -10.24 -0.47 -14.78
N PRO A 248 -10.50 -1.63 -15.41
CA PRO A 248 -9.51 -2.30 -16.25
C PRO A 248 -9.10 -1.34 -17.37
N SER A 249 -7.87 -0.84 -17.31
CA SER A 249 -7.41 0.24 -18.19
C SER A 249 -5.97 0.08 -18.65
N LEU A 250 -5.30 -0.99 -18.23
CA LEU A 250 -3.91 -1.26 -18.56
C LEU A 250 -3.76 -2.66 -19.15
N ASP A 251 -2.85 -2.77 -20.10
CA ASP A 251 -2.32 -4.03 -20.60
C ASP A 251 -0.93 -4.31 -20.00
N TYR A 252 -0.51 -5.57 -19.96
CA TYR A 252 0.86 -5.91 -19.61
C TYR A 252 1.88 -5.31 -20.58
N ASP A 253 1.53 -5.06 -21.84
CA ASP A 253 2.39 -4.31 -22.77
C ASP A 253 2.64 -2.87 -22.31
N ASP A 254 1.64 -2.22 -21.71
CA ASP A 254 1.78 -0.89 -21.10
C ASP A 254 2.73 -0.96 -19.89
N LEU A 255 2.57 -1.98 -19.05
CA LEU A 255 3.41 -2.18 -17.86
C LEU A 255 4.87 -2.46 -18.23
N LEU A 256 5.10 -3.28 -19.25
CA LEU A 256 6.43 -3.58 -19.78
C LEU A 256 7.08 -2.31 -20.36
N SER A 257 6.35 -1.59 -21.19
CA SER A 257 6.82 -0.32 -21.77
C SER A 257 7.15 0.69 -20.68
N LEU A 258 6.24 0.92 -19.73
CA LEU A 258 6.45 1.81 -18.59
C LEU A 258 7.69 1.40 -17.77
N THR A 259 7.84 0.11 -17.49
CA THR A 259 8.97 -0.43 -16.72
C THR A 259 10.29 -0.09 -17.41
N PHE A 260 10.41 -0.35 -18.72
CA PHE A 260 11.63 -0.02 -19.45
C PHE A 260 11.84 1.49 -19.56
N HIS A 261 10.78 2.27 -19.80
CA HIS A 261 10.86 3.72 -19.91
C HIS A 261 11.32 4.39 -18.61
N LEU A 262 10.86 3.92 -17.46
CA LEU A 262 11.16 4.49 -16.14
C LEU A 262 12.54 4.04 -15.62
N THR A 263 12.84 2.75 -15.74
CA THR A 263 14.05 2.16 -15.13
C THR A 263 15.26 2.21 -16.06
N LYS A 264 15.05 2.19 -17.39
CA LYS A 264 16.09 2.00 -18.42
C LYS A 264 16.91 0.72 -18.28
N GLU A 265 16.35 -0.30 -17.62
CA GLU A 265 17.07 -1.54 -17.27
C GLU A 265 16.29 -2.77 -17.76
N LEU A 266 16.88 -3.58 -18.65
CA LEU A 266 16.26 -4.80 -19.17
C LEU A 266 15.95 -5.83 -18.08
N ASN A 267 16.75 -5.88 -17.01
CA ASN A 267 16.50 -6.79 -15.90
C ASN A 267 15.19 -6.48 -15.17
N GLU A 268 14.81 -5.20 -15.07
CA GLU A 268 13.53 -4.81 -14.45
C GLU A 268 12.34 -5.18 -15.35
N LEU A 269 12.51 -5.05 -16.67
CA LEU A 269 11.54 -5.52 -17.66
C LEU A 269 11.29 -7.04 -17.54
N LEU A 270 12.35 -7.84 -17.43
CA LEU A 270 12.24 -9.29 -17.25
C LEU A 270 11.55 -9.69 -15.95
N LYS A 271 11.71 -8.90 -14.88
CA LYS A 271 10.96 -9.11 -13.62
C LYS A 271 9.47 -8.85 -13.81
N MET A 272 9.09 -7.75 -14.47
CA MET A 272 7.69 -7.44 -14.77
C MET A 272 7.06 -8.53 -15.65
N TYR A 273 7.76 -8.96 -16.71
CA TYR A 273 7.28 -10.03 -17.58
C TYR A 273 7.07 -11.35 -16.82
N ARG A 274 8.01 -11.73 -15.95
CA ARG A 274 7.86 -12.93 -15.11
C ARG A 274 6.67 -12.81 -14.17
N LEU A 275 6.40 -11.63 -13.63
CA LEU A 275 5.23 -11.38 -12.78
C LEU A 275 3.92 -11.51 -13.58
N ALA A 276 3.89 -11.00 -14.81
CA ALA A 276 2.78 -11.19 -15.74
C ALA A 276 2.49 -12.68 -15.95
N CYS A 277 3.51 -13.47 -16.33
CA CYS A 277 3.34 -14.91 -16.50
C CYS A 277 2.85 -15.60 -15.22
N PHE A 278 3.38 -15.21 -14.05
CA PHE A 278 2.93 -15.78 -12.79
C PHE A 278 1.46 -15.47 -12.53
N ASN A 279 1.02 -14.23 -12.71
CA ASN A 279 -0.36 -13.85 -12.47
C ASN A 279 -1.33 -14.64 -13.36
N LEU A 280 -0.99 -14.78 -14.65
CA LEU A 280 -1.73 -15.59 -15.61
C LEU A 280 -1.87 -17.05 -15.16
N PHE A 281 -0.75 -17.74 -14.93
CA PHE A 281 -0.76 -19.18 -14.63
C PHE A 281 -1.19 -19.52 -13.21
N ALA A 282 -1.07 -18.58 -12.27
CA ALA A 282 -1.47 -18.78 -10.88
C ALA A 282 -2.89 -18.28 -10.58
N TYR A 283 -3.67 -17.83 -11.57
CA TYR A 283 -5.02 -17.29 -11.36
C TYR A 283 -5.04 -16.13 -10.34
N ASN A 284 -4.06 -15.23 -10.43
CA ASN A 284 -4.09 -13.97 -9.70
C ASN A 284 -4.68 -12.88 -10.60
N ARG A 285 -6.01 -12.76 -10.60
CA ARG A 285 -6.76 -11.83 -11.46
C ARG A 285 -7.04 -10.47 -10.85
N ASP A 286 -6.69 -10.29 -9.57
CA ASP A 286 -6.74 -8.99 -8.90
C ASP A 286 -5.42 -8.21 -9.13
N ASP A 287 -4.85 -8.31 -10.32
CA ASP A 287 -3.57 -7.72 -10.70
C ASP A 287 -3.74 -6.28 -11.21
N HIS A 288 -4.46 -5.46 -10.46
CA HIS A 288 -4.75 -4.08 -10.85
C HIS A 288 -3.53 -3.13 -10.68
N ALA A 289 -3.59 -1.93 -11.26
CA ALA A 289 -2.49 -0.96 -11.30
C ALA A 289 -1.85 -0.57 -9.93
N LYS A 290 -2.52 -0.78 -8.78
CA LYS A 290 -1.93 -0.57 -7.45
C LYS A 290 -1.05 -1.73 -6.95
N ASN A 291 -1.11 -2.90 -7.59
CA ASN A 291 -0.33 -4.10 -7.22
C ASN A 291 1.02 -4.16 -7.94
N PHE A 292 1.33 -3.15 -8.75
CA PHE A 292 2.64 -2.93 -9.35
C PHE A 292 3.18 -1.60 -8.85
N SER A 293 4.42 -1.59 -8.40
CA SER A 293 5.09 -0.39 -7.89
C SER A 293 6.56 -0.36 -8.25
N PHE A 294 7.10 0.85 -8.27
CA PHE A 294 8.52 1.11 -8.42
C PHE A 294 9.10 1.73 -7.15
N LEU A 295 10.36 1.42 -6.88
CA LEU A 295 11.14 1.97 -5.79
C LEU A 295 12.20 2.92 -6.35
N LEU A 296 12.40 4.07 -5.70
CA LEU A 296 13.51 4.96 -5.99
C LEU A 296 14.64 4.71 -5.00
N ASP A 297 15.79 4.25 -5.51
CA ASP A 297 16.96 3.96 -4.68
C ASP A 297 17.76 5.22 -4.30
N ASN A 298 18.75 5.07 -3.42
CA ASN A 298 19.58 6.18 -2.95
C ASN A 298 20.44 6.83 -4.04
N ASN A 299 20.56 6.21 -5.22
CA ASN A 299 21.25 6.77 -6.39
C ASN A 299 20.26 7.40 -7.38
N HIS A 300 19.01 7.62 -6.94
CA HIS A 300 17.92 8.17 -7.74
C HIS A 300 17.58 7.31 -8.96
N LYS A 301 17.81 5.99 -8.87
CA LYS A 301 17.40 5.04 -9.91
C LYS A 301 16.10 4.34 -9.53
N TRP A 302 15.15 4.34 -10.46
CA TRP A 302 13.93 3.58 -10.32
C TRP A 302 14.17 2.10 -10.59
N ARG A 303 13.54 1.23 -9.79
CA ARG A 303 13.54 -0.22 -9.95
C ARG A 303 12.15 -0.77 -9.69
N LEU A 304 11.82 -1.90 -10.29
CA LEU A 304 10.58 -2.58 -9.95
C LEU A 304 10.66 -3.06 -8.48
N SER A 305 9.58 -2.86 -7.74
CA SER A 305 9.46 -3.40 -6.38
C SER A 305 9.42 -4.93 -6.40
N PRO A 306 9.79 -5.60 -5.30
CA PRO A 306 9.44 -7.00 -5.10
C PRO A 306 7.93 -7.21 -5.25
N ALA A 307 7.52 -8.37 -5.74
CA ALA A 307 6.10 -8.71 -5.88
C ALA A 307 5.40 -8.73 -4.51
N TYR A 308 4.13 -8.33 -4.50
CA TYR A 308 3.26 -8.35 -3.32
C TYR A 308 1.80 -8.57 -3.75
N ASP A 309 0.93 -8.80 -2.77
CA ASP A 309 -0.51 -9.03 -2.98
C ASP A 309 -0.84 -10.12 -4.01
N LEU A 310 -0.05 -11.19 -4.00
CA LEU A 310 -0.28 -12.40 -4.81
C LEU A 310 -1.21 -13.37 -4.08
N THR A 311 -2.36 -13.63 -4.66
CA THR A 311 -3.33 -14.60 -4.13
C THR A 311 -4.19 -15.15 -5.25
N PHE A 312 -4.89 -16.27 -4.99
CA PHE A 312 -5.97 -16.68 -5.86
C PHE A 312 -7.06 -15.61 -5.86
N SER A 313 -7.51 -15.20 -7.04
CA SER A 313 -8.63 -14.29 -7.21
C SER A 313 -9.37 -14.61 -8.50
N TYR A 314 -10.70 -14.57 -8.45
CA TYR A 314 -11.53 -14.61 -9.66
C TYR A 314 -11.47 -13.30 -10.44
N GLY A 315 -11.00 -12.20 -9.84
CA GLY A 315 -10.96 -10.88 -10.45
C GLY A 315 -12.37 -10.30 -10.69
N PRO A 316 -12.45 -9.05 -11.16
CA PRO A 316 -13.72 -8.41 -11.49
C PRO A 316 -14.40 -9.16 -12.66
N GLY A 317 -15.59 -9.72 -12.44
CA GLY A 317 -16.34 -10.41 -13.49
C GLY A 317 -15.74 -11.73 -13.97
N GLY A 318 -14.74 -12.30 -13.26
CA GLY A 318 -14.03 -13.51 -13.70
C GLY A 318 -12.75 -13.23 -14.50
N GLU A 319 -12.42 -11.96 -14.70
CA GLU A 319 -11.39 -11.49 -15.62
C GLU A 319 -10.18 -10.90 -14.89
N HIS A 320 -9.02 -10.90 -15.56
CA HIS A 320 -7.86 -10.13 -15.08
C HIS A 320 -8.14 -8.62 -15.04
N SER A 321 -7.56 -7.95 -14.04
CA SER A 321 -7.66 -6.49 -13.92
C SER A 321 -6.72 -5.77 -14.90
N THR A 322 -5.60 -6.43 -15.25
CA THR A 322 -4.68 -6.02 -16.31
C THR A 322 -4.75 -7.02 -17.47
N THR A 323 -5.00 -6.52 -18.68
CA THR A 323 -5.16 -7.37 -19.88
C THR A 323 -3.82 -7.86 -20.43
N TYR A 324 -3.87 -8.87 -21.28
CA TYR A 324 -2.74 -9.38 -22.04
C TYR A 324 -3.07 -9.26 -23.54
N LEU A 325 -2.43 -8.32 -24.23
CA LEU A 325 -2.69 -8.03 -25.64
C LEU A 325 -4.17 -7.73 -25.94
N GLY A 326 -4.84 -7.03 -25.02
CA GLY A 326 -6.27 -6.68 -25.09
C GLY A 326 -7.23 -7.78 -24.63
N GLU A 327 -6.72 -8.97 -24.26
CA GLU A 327 -7.52 -10.11 -23.81
C GLU A 327 -7.44 -10.27 -22.29
N THR A 328 -8.53 -10.65 -21.65
CA THR A 328 -8.64 -10.75 -20.19
C THR A 328 -8.39 -12.14 -19.61
N PHE A 329 -8.21 -13.17 -20.47
CA PHE A 329 -7.94 -14.58 -20.18
C PHE A 329 -8.71 -15.16 -18.95
N VAL A 330 -9.84 -15.82 -19.23
CA VAL A 330 -10.73 -16.52 -18.27
C VAL A 330 -10.20 -17.88 -17.81
#